data_AF-A0A9P7U5E3-F1
#
_entry.id   AF-A0A9P7U5E3-F1
#
_cell.length_a   1.000
_cell.length_b   1.000
_cell.length_c   1.000
_cell.angle_alpha   90.00
_cell.angle_beta   90.00
_cell.angle_gamma   90.00
#
_symmetry.space_group_name_H-M   'P 1'
#
loop_
_entity.id
_entity.type
_entity.pdbx_description
1 polymer ?
#
loop_
_entity_poly.entity_id
_entity_poly.type
_entity_poly.pdbx_seq_one_letter_code
_entity_poly.pdbx_strand_id
1 'polypeptide(L)'
;MLSRVFQRRLTPSSLRICHPQLSSACIRATAPQRRWITPAPQSGDGPLMSRRTDRELPELSQIKYNWARTLPIFAVVIAISAFALLNYEKSSSPIVTSTMYALRTNARARSILGDDIYFRSQIPWISGPMNKVQGNIDITFDVKGNKSWATMRFASRRPSRRELFETTEWSLTTEEGEWVDLLDGEEPLATVMADGVADMALGGKEVKPKRGYRS
;
A
#
# COMPACT_ATOMS: atom_id res chain seq x y z
N MET A 1 25.44 -35.62 67.79
CA MET A 1 25.56 -37.06 68.05
C MET A 1 24.21 -37.72 67.83
N LEU A 2 24.19 -38.84 67.09
CA LEU A 2 23.21 -39.94 67.15
C LEU A 2 21.74 -39.57 66.86
N SER A 3 21.21 -39.73 65.64
CA SER A 3 20.87 -40.97 64.93
C SER A 3 19.69 -41.75 65.53
N ARG A 4 18.79 -42.15 64.61
CA ARG A 4 17.91 -43.35 64.63
C ARG A 4 16.56 -43.23 65.33
N VAL A 5 15.46 -43.83 64.87
CA VAL A 5 14.92 -44.45 63.62
C VAL A 5 13.42 -44.66 63.97
N PHE A 6 12.60 -45.02 62.98
CA PHE A 6 11.36 -45.83 63.07
C PHE A 6 10.08 -45.01 62.96
N GLN A 7 9.09 -45.40 62.16
CA GLN A 7 8.97 -46.34 61.04
C GLN A 7 7.54 -46.11 60.54
N ARG A 8 7.42 -46.10 59.21
CA ARG A 8 6.22 -46.30 58.40
C ARG A 8 5.01 -46.93 59.10
N ARG A 9 3.86 -46.25 59.04
CA ARG A 9 2.55 -46.87 58.80
C ARG A 9 1.90 -46.18 57.61
N LEU A 10 1.57 -46.97 56.60
CA LEU A 10 0.83 -46.56 55.40
C LEU A 10 -0.66 -46.75 55.68
N THR A 11 -1.46 -45.73 55.39
CA THR A 11 -2.92 -45.83 55.21
C THR A 11 -3.25 -45.23 53.85
N PRO A 12 -4.01 -45.91 52.97
CA PRO A 12 -4.31 -45.39 51.64
C PRO A 12 -5.38 -44.30 51.73
N SER A 13 -4.98 -43.06 51.45
CA SER A 13 -5.86 -41.91 51.25
C SER A 13 -6.34 -41.87 49.80
N SER A 14 -7.66 -41.95 49.62
CA SER A 14 -8.33 -41.74 48.32
C SER A 14 -7.99 -40.36 47.74
N LEU A 15 -7.22 -40.34 46.64
CA LEU A 15 -7.02 -39.14 45.84
C LEU A 15 -8.11 -39.06 44.76
N ARG A 16 -9.07 -38.15 44.94
CA ARG A 16 -9.82 -37.58 43.81
C ARG A 16 -8.88 -36.69 43.02
N ILE A 17 -8.52 -37.14 41.84
CA ILE A 17 -7.79 -36.34 40.86
C ILE A 17 -8.79 -35.33 40.27
N CYS A 18 -8.64 -34.07 40.65
CA CYS A 18 -9.31 -32.95 40.01
C CYS A 18 -8.34 -32.39 38.97
N HIS A 19 -8.55 -32.71 37.69
CA HIS A 19 -7.79 -32.09 36.60
C HIS A 19 -8.41 -30.73 36.23
N PRO A 20 -7.59 -29.68 36.07
CA PRO A 20 -8.05 -28.39 35.57
C PRO A 20 -8.31 -28.49 34.07
N GLN A 21 -9.54 -28.15 33.65
CA GLN A 21 -9.94 -28.08 32.26
C GLN A 21 -9.32 -26.83 31.61
N LEU A 22 -8.32 -27.06 30.75
CA LEU A 22 -7.86 -26.09 29.75
C LEU A 22 -8.92 -26.00 28.65
N SER A 23 -9.73 -24.94 28.66
CA SER A 23 -10.65 -24.60 27.59
C SER A 23 -9.87 -24.05 26.39
N SER A 24 -9.37 -24.94 25.55
CA SER A 24 -8.79 -24.62 24.26
C SER A 24 -9.84 -24.64 23.15
N ALA A 25 -9.72 -23.64 22.27
CA ALA A 25 -10.19 -23.60 20.90
C ALA A 25 -11.72 -23.57 20.66
N CYS A 26 -12.22 -22.35 20.51
CA CYS A 26 -13.36 -22.05 19.64
C CYS A 26 -12.99 -22.48 18.21
N ILE A 27 -13.24 -23.75 17.90
CA ILE A 27 -13.27 -24.24 16.52
C ILE A 27 -14.50 -23.60 15.90
N ARG A 28 -14.27 -22.58 15.06
CA ARG A 28 -15.26 -22.04 14.13
C ARG A 28 -15.94 -23.24 13.48
N ALA A 29 -17.21 -23.48 13.83
CA ALA A 29 -17.98 -24.59 13.29
C ALA A 29 -18.04 -24.43 11.76
N THR A 30 -17.12 -25.08 11.06
CA THR A 30 -17.29 -25.38 9.65
C THR A 30 -18.53 -26.27 9.62
N ALA A 31 -19.64 -25.72 9.14
CA ALA A 31 -20.85 -26.49 8.87
C ALA A 31 -20.42 -27.79 8.17
N PRO A 32 -20.85 -28.98 8.65
CA PRO A 32 -20.42 -30.22 8.04
C PRO A 32 -20.79 -30.16 6.57
N GLN A 33 -19.79 -30.27 5.69
CA GLN A 33 -20.05 -30.45 4.28
C GLN A 33 -20.92 -31.69 4.17
N ARG A 34 -22.18 -31.52 3.76
CA ARG A 34 -23.09 -32.62 3.46
C ARG A 34 -22.47 -33.39 2.30
N ARG A 35 -21.63 -34.36 2.64
CA ARG A 35 -21.19 -35.42 1.74
C ARG A 35 -22.48 -36.17 1.38
N TRP A 36 -22.99 -35.87 0.20
CA TRP A 36 -24.10 -36.57 -0.41
C TRP A 36 -23.64 -38.01 -0.63
N ILE A 37 -23.84 -38.86 0.38
CA ILE A 37 -23.76 -40.31 0.24
C ILE A 37 -25.08 -40.71 -0.42
N THR A 38 -25.23 -40.34 -1.68
CA THR A 38 -26.23 -40.97 -2.54
C THR A 38 -25.56 -42.22 -3.08
N PRO A 39 -26.06 -43.43 -2.77
CA PRO A 39 -25.48 -44.66 -3.31
C PRO A 39 -25.44 -44.60 -4.84
N ALA A 40 -24.44 -45.24 -5.44
CA ALA A 40 -24.35 -45.31 -6.89
C ALA A 40 -25.64 -45.95 -7.45
N PRO A 41 -26.32 -45.30 -8.41
CA PRO A 41 -27.58 -45.82 -8.95
C PRO A 41 -27.35 -47.17 -9.62
N GLN A 42 -28.18 -48.16 -9.30
CA GLN A 42 -28.11 -49.51 -9.85
C GLN A 42 -28.84 -49.60 -11.20
N SER A 43 -28.62 -50.68 -11.95
CA SER A 43 -29.26 -50.91 -13.24
C SER A 43 -30.79 -50.90 -13.11
N GLY A 44 -31.45 -49.86 -13.64
CA GLY A 44 -32.90 -49.66 -13.55
C GLY A 44 -33.35 -48.69 -12.45
N ASP A 45 -32.44 -48.21 -11.60
CA ASP A 45 -32.74 -47.31 -10.50
C ASP A 45 -32.63 -45.84 -10.95
N GLY A 46 -33.78 -45.27 -11.29
CA GLY A 46 -33.97 -43.85 -11.53
C GLY A 46 -33.45 -43.28 -12.88
N PRO A 47 -33.77 -42.00 -13.14
CA PRO A 47 -33.59 -41.33 -14.43
C PRO A 47 -32.13 -40.98 -14.78
N LEU A 48 -31.17 -41.43 -13.97
CA LEU A 48 -29.74 -41.22 -14.20
C LEU A 48 -29.13 -42.32 -15.08
N MET A 49 -29.67 -43.54 -15.02
CA MET A 49 -29.21 -44.67 -15.84
C MET A 49 -30.00 -44.80 -17.15
N SER A 50 -31.18 -44.17 -17.24
CA SER A 50 -31.95 -44.10 -18.48
C SER A 50 -31.42 -42.98 -19.38
N ARG A 51 -30.79 -43.33 -20.49
CA ARG A 51 -30.37 -42.40 -21.55
C ARG A 51 -31.60 -41.96 -22.37
N ARG A 52 -32.60 -41.34 -21.71
CA ARG A 52 -33.82 -40.82 -22.37
C ARG A 52 -33.57 -39.39 -22.84
N THR A 53 -33.77 -39.16 -24.12
CA THR A 53 -33.62 -37.85 -24.78
C THR A 53 -34.73 -36.87 -24.35
N ASP A 54 -35.87 -37.37 -23.88
CA ASP A 54 -37.07 -36.58 -23.54
C ASP A 54 -37.12 -36.15 -22.06
N ARG A 55 -35.95 -35.99 -21.42
CA ARG A 55 -35.90 -35.43 -20.06
C ARG A 55 -36.06 -33.92 -20.17
N GLU A 56 -37.18 -33.40 -19.70
CA GLU A 56 -37.37 -31.97 -19.58
C GLU A 56 -36.22 -31.37 -18.77
N LEU A 57 -35.56 -30.37 -19.36
CA LEU A 57 -34.51 -29.61 -18.68
C LEU A 57 -35.13 -29.04 -17.39
N PRO A 58 -34.42 -29.06 -16.25
CA PRO A 58 -34.90 -28.39 -15.06
C PRO A 58 -35.27 -26.94 -15.42
N GLU A 59 -36.50 -26.57 -15.12
CA GLU A 59 -37.04 -25.23 -15.35
C GLU A 59 -36.06 -24.19 -14.80
N LEU A 60 -35.66 -23.21 -15.62
CA LEU A 60 -34.67 -22.19 -15.25
C LEU A 60 -35.10 -21.38 -14.01
N SER A 61 -36.40 -21.40 -13.67
CA SER A 61 -36.96 -20.84 -12.43
C SER A 61 -36.43 -21.50 -11.15
N GLN A 62 -35.93 -22.74 -11.23
CA GLN A 62 -35.32 -23.46 -10.10
C GLN A 62 -33.89 -23.00 -9.82
N ILE A 63 -33.22 -22.38 -10.80
CA ILE A 63 -31.90 -21.76 -10.64
C ILE A 63 -32.10 -20.40 -9.97
N LYS A 64 -32.24 -20.40 -8.65
CA LYS A 64 -32.38 -19.16 -7.86
C LYS A 64 -31.20 -18.22 -8.14
N TYR A 65 -31.52 -16.96 -8.46
CA TYR A 65 -30.60 -15.84 -8.68
C TYR A 65 -29.83 -15.40 -7.40
N ASN A 66 -29.37 -16.34 -6.57
CA ASN A 66 -28.63 -16.05 -5.35
C ASN A 66 -27.32 -15.28 -5.64
N TRP A 67 -26.75 -15.45 -6.84
CA TRP A 67 -25.57 -14.72 -7.31
C TRP A 67 -25.81 -13.21 -7.45
N ALA A 68 -27.05 -12.78 -7.75
CA ALA A 68 -27.39 -11.36 -7.84
C ALA A 68 -27.24 -10.65 -6.47
N ARG A 69 -27.31 -11.40 -5.36
CA ARG A 69 -27.09 -10.87 -4.02
C ARG A 69 -25.61 -10.77 -3.65
N THR A 70 -24.78 -11.68 -4.15
CA THR A 70 -23.32 -11.69 -3.88
C THR A 70 -22.53 -10.85 -4.87
N LEU A 71 -23.04 -10.64 -6.08
CA LEU A 71 -22.43 -9.82 -7.13
C LEU A 71 -22.13 -8.39 -6.69
N PRO A 72 -23.04 -7.62 -6.06
CA PRO A 72 -22.73 -6.27 -5.61
C PRO A 72 -21.64 -6.26 -4.54
N ILE A 73 -21.65 -7.22 -3.62
CA ILE A 73 -20.62 -7.34 -2.57
C ILE A 73 -19.26 -7.59 -3.23
N PHE A 74 -19.19 -8.53 -4.18
CA PHE A 74 -17.98 -8.81 -4.95
C PHE A 74 -17.50 -7.58 -5.72
N ALA A 75 -18.40 -6.91 -6.44
CA ALA A 75 -18.08 -5.70 -7.20
C ALA A 75 -17.54 -4.58 -6.29
N VAL A 76 -18.12 -4.39 -5.10
CA VAL A 76 -17.63 -3.42 -4.10
C VAL A 76 -16.22 -3.79 -3.63
N VAL A 77 -15.97 -5.04 -3.28
CA VAL A 77 -14.63 -5.49 -2.86
C VAL A 77 -13.59 -5.28 -3.96
N ILE A 78 -13.93 -5.62 -5.21
CA ILE A 78 -13.06 -5.39 -6.37
C ILE A 78 -12.84 -3.90 -6.60
N ALA A 79 -13.89 -3.07 -6.53
CA ALA A 79 -13.79 -1.63 -6.71
C ALA A 79 -12.88 -0.98 -5.66
N ILE A 80 -13.04 -1.35 -4.38
CA ILE A 80 -12.17 -0.88 -3.29
C ILE A 80 -10.72 -1.31 -3.54
N SER A 81 -10.51 -2.56 -3.94
CA SER A 81 -9.17 -3.10 -4.21
C SER A 81 -8.51 -2.40 -5.40
N ALA A 82 -9.25 -2.21 -6.50
CA ALA A 82 -8.78 -1.49 -7.68
C ALA A 82 -8.45 -0.04 -7.35
N PHE A 83 -9.32 0.62 -6.58
CA PHE A 83 -9.10 1.99 -6.12
C PHE A 83 -7.81 2.12 -5.29
N ALA A 84 -7.60 1.20 -4.34
CA ALA A 84 -6.40 1.16 -3.52
C ALA A 84 -5.13 0.94 -4.37
N LEU A 85 -5.20 0.03 -5.35
CA LEU A 85 -4.08 -0.23 -6.26
C LEU A 85 -3.75 1.00 -7.12
N LEU A 86 -4.76 1.66 -7.69
CA LEU A 86 -4.54 2.90 -8.46
C LEU A 86 -3.91 4.00 -7.63
N ASN A 87 -4.33 4.16 -6.36
CA ASN A 87 -3.71 5.12 -5.47
C ASN A 87 -2.25 4.74 -5.14
N TYR A 88 -1.97 3.45 -4.96
CA TYR A 88 -0.61 2.96 -4.74
C TYR A 88 0.32 3.19 -5.95
N GLU A 89 -0.19 2.99 -7.16
CA GLU A 89 0.55 3.32 -8.39
C GLU A 89 0.81 4.83 -8.50
N LYS A 90 -0.13 5.67 -8.05
CA LYS A 90 0.08 7.11 -7.99
C LYS A 90 1.15 7.50 -6.97
N SER A 91 1.10 6.93 -5.76
CA SER A 91 2.06 7.22 -4.69
C SER A 91 3.47 6.78 -5.02
N SER A 92 3.61 5.64 -5.68
CA SER A 92 4.90 5.06 -6.03
C SER A 92 5.47 5.61 -7.34
N SER A 93 4.88 6.67 -7.88
CA SER A 93 5.29 7.24 -9.15
C SER A 93 6.64 8.00 -9.02
N PRO A 94 7.46 8.04 -10.10
CA PRO A 94 8.72 8.76 -10.09
C PRO A 94 8.57 10.27 -9.82
N ILE A 95 7.44 10.87 -10.23
CA ILE A 95 7.15 12.29 -9.99
C ILE A 95 7.08 12.56 -8.49
N VAL A 96 6.28 11.78 -7.76
CA VAL A 96 6.12 11.94 -6.31
C VAL A 96 7.44 11.70 -5.57
N THR A 97 8.22 10.70 -5.98
CA THR A 97 9.53 10.42 -5.36
C THR A 97 10.51 11.58 -5.59
N SER A 98 10.52 12.14 -6.79
CA SER A 98 11.37 13.29 -7.14
C SER A 98 10.97 14.56 -6.38
N THR A 99 9.67 14.84 -6.28
CA THR A 99 9.20 16.02 -5.54
C THR A 99 9.45 15.87 -4.03
N MET A 100 9.29 14.67 -3.47
CA MET A 100 9.67 14.39 -2.08
C MET A 100 11.16 14.58 -1.83
N TYR A 101 12.01 14.17 -2.77
CA TYR A 101 13.45 14.43 -2.68
C TYR A 101 13.74 15.93 -2.72
N ALA A 102 13.12 16.67 -3.65
CA ALA A 102 13.28 18.11 -3.76
C ALA A 102 12.84 18.83 -2.45
N LEU A 103 11.74 18.39 -1.83
CA LEU A 103 11.31 18.89 -0.52
C LEU A 103 12.37 18.64 0.55
N ARG A 104 12.93 17.43 0.57
CA ARG A 104 13.99 17.05 1.52
C ARG A 104 15.27 17.83 1.34
N THR A 105 15.52 18.45 0.19
CA THR A 105 16.73 19.25 -0.06
C THR A 105 16.53 20.75 0.10
N ASN A 106 15.29 21.23 0.02
CA ASN A 106 14.96 22.65 0.05
C ASN A 106 15.09 23.22 1.48
N ALA A 107 15.86 24.31 1.65
CA ALA A 107 16.11 24.92 2.94
C ALA A 107 14.83 25.49 3.59
N ARG A 108 13.94 26.09 2.79
CA ARG A 108 12.66 26.66 3.24
C ARG A 108 11.69 25.58 3.70
N ALA A 109 11.61 24.46 2.97
CA ALA A 109 10.80 23.33 3.38
C ALA A 109 11.30 22.72 4.69
N ARG A 110 12.63 22.58 4.85
CA ARG A 110 13.24 22.06 6.09
C ARG A 110 13.07 22.98 7.29
N SER A 111 13.08 24.30 7.11
CA SER A 111 12.90 25.21 8.25
C SER A 111 11.52 25.02 8.89
N ILE A 112 10.49 24.81 8.06
CA ILE A 112 9.09 24.60 8.44
C ILE A 112 8.84 23.17 8.96
N LEU A 113 9.15 22.15 8.15
CA LEU A 113 8.81 20.75 8.45
C LEU A 113 9.86 20.04 9.32
N GLY A 114 11.12 20.47 9.26
CA GLY A 114 12.28 19.79 9.87
C GLY A 114 13.13 19.04 8.85
N ASP A 115 14.21 18.43 9.34
CA ASP A 115 15.25 17.82 8.48
C ASP A 115 14.81 16.50 7.83
N ASP A 116 13.91 15.77 8.49
CA ASP A 116 13.40 14.47 8.07
C ASP A 116 11.96 14.57 7.56
N ILE A 117 11.76 14.50 6.24
CA ILE A 117 10.45 14.64 5.59
C ILE A 117 9.97 13.30 5.00
N TYR A 118 8.79 12.86 5.43
CA TYR A 118 8.12 11.63 5.01
C TYR A 118 6.68 11.90 4.57
N PHE A 119 6.03 10.88 4.00
CA PHE A 119 4.57 10.93 3.84
C PHE A 119 3.91 10.91 5.21
N ARG A 120 2.77 11.61 5.33
CA ARG A 120 2.02 11.65 6.59
C ARG A 120 1.43 10.28 6.96
N SER A 121 0.98 9.52 5.96
CA SER A 121 0.41 8.18 6.11
C SER A 121 1.22 7.14 5.33
N GLN A 122 1.15 5.88 5.77
CA GLN A 122 1.80 4.76 5.08
C GLN A 122 1.25 4.52 3.67
N ILE A 123 -0.06 4.77 3.49
CA ILE A 123 -0.72 4.83 2.18
C ILE A 123 -1.08 6.30 1.97
N PRO A 124 -0.21 7.11 1.35
CA PRO A 124 -0.52 8.50 1.07
C PRO A 124 -1.66 8.57 0.07
N TRP A 125 -2.56 9.52 0.27
CA TRP A 125 -3.63 9.80 -0.67
C TRP A 125 -3.16 10.88 -1.64
N ILE A 126 -3.02 10.55 -2.92
CA ILE A 126 -2.57 11.51 -3.94
C ILE A 126 -3.81 12.00 -4.69
N SER A 127 -4.24 13.20 -4.35
CA SER A 127 -5.32 13.88 -5.03
C SER A 127 -4.79 14.58 -6.29
N GLY A 128 -5.66 14.67 -7.30
CA GLY A 128 -5.40 15.45 -8.51
C GLY A 128 -5.02 14.64 -9.76
N PRO A 129 -5.05 15.30 -10.93
CA PRO A 129 -4.67 14.70 -12.20
C PRO A 129 -3.15 14.52 -12.29
N MET A 130 -2.71 13.27 -12.46
CA MET A 130 -1.33 12.97 -12.84
C MET A 130 -1.34 12.34 -14.22
N ASN A 131 -1.27 13.18 -15.25
CA ASN A 131 -1.21 12.71 -16.62
C ASN A 131 0.15 12.97 -17.26
N LYS A 132 0.98 11.93 -17.27
CA LYS A 132 2.34 11.98 -17.83
C LYS A 132 2.35 12.12 -19.35
N VAL A 133 1.35 11.56 -20.04
CA VAL A 133 1.31 11.52 -21.52
C VAL A 133 0.83 12.84 -22.10
N GLN A 134 -0.25 13.39 -21.54
CA GLN A 134 -0.75 14.72 -21.88
C GLN A 134 0.12 15.83 -21.25
N GLY A 135 1.02 15.47 -20.33
CA GLY A 135 1.94 16.40 -19.68
C GLY A 135 1.26 17.41 -18.75
N ASN A 136 0.13 17.02 -18.15
CA ASN A 136 -0.59 17.84 -17.17
C ASN A 136 -0.56 17.12 -15.82
N ILE A 137 0.15 17.71 -14.86
CA ILE A 137 0.33 17.18 -13.52
C ILE A 137 -0.11 18.27 -12.55
N ASP A 138 -1.12 17.99 -11.75
CA ASP A 138 -1.51 18.79 -10.58
C ASP A 138 -1.80 17.78 -9.48
N ILE A 139 -0.87 17.64 -8.54
CA ILE A 139 -0.95 16.66 -7.47
C ILE A 139 -0.86 17.33 -6.12
N THR A 140 -1.61 16.79 -5.17
CA THR A 140 -1.62 17.25 -3.79
C THR A 140 -1.56 16.06 -2.87
N PHE A 141 -0.67 16.12 -1.87
CA PHE A 141 -0.52 15.06 -0.87
C PHE A 141 0.05 15.61 0.44
N ASP A 142 -0.26 14.90 1.53
CA ASP A 142 0.18 15.27 2.87
C ASP A 142 1.59 14.76 3.18
N VAL A 143 2.43 15.67 3.65
CA VAL A 143 3.79 15.40 4.11
C VAL A 143 3.91 15.68 5.61
N LYS A 144 4.76 14.91 6.27
CA LYS A 144 5.06 15.05 7.69
C LYS A 144 6.56 15.15 7.87
N GLY A 145 6.98 16.18 8.59
CA GLY A 145 8.34 16.31 9.08
C GLY A 145 8.45 16.02 10.58
N ASN A 146 9.62 16.32 11.15
CA ASN A 146 9.86 16.19 12.58
C ASN A 146 9.15 17.29 13.40
N LYS A 147 9.05 18.52 12.85
CA LYS A 147 8.45 19.66 13.54
C LYS A 147 6.93 19.72 13.35
N SER A 148 6.47 19.61 12.11
CA SER A 148 5.08 19.81 11.72
C SER A 148 4.70 18.93 10.53
N TRP A 149 3.43 18.97 10.13
CA TRP A 149 2.93 18.37 8.91
C TRP A 149 2.28 19.44 8.04
N ALA A 150 2.25 19.20 6.73
CA ALA A 150 1.74 20.15 5.75
C ALA A 150 1.17 19.41 4.55
N THR A 151 0.32 20.10 3.79
CA THR A 151 -0.16 19.60 2.50
C THR A 151 0.68 20.25 1.40
N MET A 152 1.36 19.44 0.62
CA MET A 152 2.17 19.92 -0.50
C MET A 152 1.38 19.82 -1.80
N ARG A 153 1.50 20.86 -2.63
CA ARG A 153 0.96 20.89 -3.98
C ARG A 153 2.09 21.05 -5.00
N PHE A 154 1.98 20.29 -6.08
CA PHE A 154 2.89 20.38 -7.21
C PHE A 154 2.10 20.38 -8.51
N ALA A 155 2.20 21.47 -9.26
CA ALA A 155 1.63 21.63 -10.57
C ALA A 155 2.73 21.85 -11.61
N SER A 156 2.72 21.03 -12.65
CA SER A 156 3.59 21.16 -13.81
C SER A 156 2.82 20.87 -15.08
N ARG A 157 3.07 21.68 -16.11
CA ARG A 157 2.45 21.57 -17.42
C ARG A 157 3.52 21.51 -18.50
N ARG A 158 3.24 20.71 -19.53
CA ARG A 158 3.98 20.69 -20.78
C ARG A 158 3.04 21.17 -21.90
N PRO A 159 3.29 22.32 -22.53
CA PRO A 159 2.38 22.87 -23.55
C PRO A 159 2.35 22.02 -24.83
N SER A 160 3.52 21.55 -25.29
CA SER A 160 3.66 20.68 -26.47
C SER A 160 4.46 19.41 -26.17
N ARG A 161 4.22 18.31 -26.89
CA ARG A 161 4.91 17.01 -26.68
C ARG A 161 6.44 17.12 -26.74
N ARG A 162 6.98 18.08 -27.50
CA ARG A 162 8.41 18.32 -27.69
C ARG A 162 9.01 19.32 -26.70
N GLU A 163 8.19 20.04 -25.95
CA GLU A 163 8.64 21.03 -24.98
C GLU A 163 8.96 20.37 -23.64
N LEU A 164 9.75 21.06 -22.83
CA LEU A 164 10.09 20.65 -21.48
C LEU A 164 8.90 20.85 -20.54
N PHE A 165 8.95 20.19 -19.39
CA PHE A 165 7.97 20.43 -18.33
C PHE A 165 8.27 21.76 -17.67
N GLU A 166 7.27 22.63 -17.59
CA GLU A 166 7.32 23.87 -16.84
C GLU A 166 6.64 23.64 -15.49
N THR A 167 7.33 23.96 -14.40
CA THR A 167 6.74 23.89 -13.07
C THR A 167 5.98 25.20 -12.82
N THR A 168 4.66 25.11 -12.71
CA THR A 168 3.79 26.28 -12.53
C THR A 168 3.59 26.61 -11.05
N GLU A 169 3.49 25.59 -10.20
CA GLU A 169 3.28 25.77 -8.76
C GLU A 169 4.05 24.69 -8.01
N TRP A 170 4.82 25.09 -7.00
CA TRP A 170 5.34 24.17 -6.00
C TRP A 170 5.23 24.84 -4.63
N SER A 171 4.17 24.49 -3.90
CA SER A 171 3.79 25.18 -2.69
C SER A 171 3.55 24.21 -1.53
N LEU A 172 3.62 24.75 -0.32
CA LEU A 172 3.43 24.02 0.92
C LEU A 172 2.43 24.79 1.78
N THR A 173 1.34 24.13 2.16
CA THR A 173 0.34 24.69 3.07
C THR A 173 0.50 24.06 4.44
N THR A 174 0.91 24.85 5.43
CA THR A 174 1.08 24.38 6.81
C THR A 174 -0.25 24.04 7.46
N GLU A 175 -0.22 23.35 8.60
CA GLU A 175 -1.43 23.06 9.39
C GLU A 175 -2.18 24.32 9.85
N GLU A 176 -1.48 25.44 9.97
CA GLU A 176 -2.04 26.76 10.32
C GLU A 176 -2.68 27.46 9.11
N GLY A 177 -2.55 26.90 7.91
CA GLY A 177 -3.07 27.45 6.66
C GLY A 177 -2.17 28.48 6.01
N GLU A 178 -0.92 28.64 6.47
CA GLU A 178 0.07 29.50 5.82
C GLU A 178 0.49 28.86 4.48
N TRP A 179 0.35 29.62 3.40
CA TRP A 179 0.78 29.21 2.07
C TRP A 179 2.21 29.68 1.82
N VAL A 180 3.12 28.73 1.56
CA VAL A 180 4.53 29.00 1.32
C VAL A 180 4.92 28.50 -0.06
N ASP A 181 5.34 29.42 -0.92
CA ASP A 181 5.92 29.07 -2.22
C ASP A 181 7.35 28.53 -2.05
N LEU A 182 7.65 27.40 -2.69
CA LEU A 182 8.96 26.78 -2.70
C LEU A 182 9.74 27.03 -4.00
N LEU A 183 9.10 27.60 -5.03
CA LEU A 183 9.76 27.98 -6.28
C LEU A 183 10.63 29.23 -6.12
N ASP A 184 10.14 30.23 -5.39
CA ASP A 184 10.82 31.53 -5.24
C ASP A 184 12.09 31.48 -4.36
N GLY A 185 12.39 30.31 -3.78
CA GLY A 185 13.31 30.19 -2.64
C GLY A 185 14.77 29.91 -2.95
N GLU A 186 15.11 29.31 -4.09
CA GLU A 186 16.50 29.03 -4.48
C GLU A 186 16.46 28.36 -5.85
N GLU A 187 17.17 28.93 -6.83
CA GLU A 187 17.49 28.28 -8.10
C GLU A 187 18.83 27.54 -7.93
N PRO A 188 18.87 26.29 -7.41
CA PRO A 188 20.11 25.52 -7.36
C PRO A 188 20.71 25.31 -8.76
N LEU A 189 19.85 25.38 -9.80
CA LEU A 189 20.25 25.38 -11.20
C LEU A 189 20.91 26.69 -11.63
N ALA A 190 20.45 27.84 -11.14
CA ALA A 190 21.14 29.11 -11.39
C ALA A 190 22.49 29.17 -10.68
N THR A 191 22.67 28.57 -9.51
CA THR A 191 23.99 28.47 -8.86
C THR A 191 24.95 27.59 -9.67
N VAL A 192 24.48 26.44 -10.20
CA VAL A 192 25.31 25.59 -11.08
C VAL A 192 25.60 26.28 -12.42
N MET A 193 24.66 27.04 -12.98
CA MET A 193 24.90 27.83 -14.20
C MET A 193 25.79 29.04 -13.93
N ALA A 194 25.69 29.69 -12.76
CA ALA A 194 26.56 30.77 -12.35
C ALA A 194 27.99 30.27 -12.12
N ASP A 195 28.15 29.11 -11.48
CA ASP A 195 29.45 28.46 -11.29
C ASP A 195 30.03 27.98 -12.63
N GLY A 196 29.22 27.39 -13.52
CA GLY A 196 29.65 26.98 -14.85
C GLY A 196 30.02 28.14 -15.79
N VAL A 197 29.35 29.29 -15.65
CA VAL A 197 29.68 30.52 -16.38
C VAL A 197 30.89 31.22 -15.77
N ALA A 198 31.07 31.17 -14.44
CA ALA A 198 32.26 31.69 -13.76
C ALA A 198 33.52 30.89 -14.11
N ASP A 199 33.42 29.57 -14.23
CA ASP A 199 34.52 28.68 -14.64
C ASP A 199 34.86 28.85 -16.14
N MET A 200 33.89 29.25 -16.97
CA MET A 200 34.12 29.58 -18.38
C MET A 200 34.64 31.02 -18.59
N ALA A 201 34.38 31.94 -17.66
CA ALA A 201 34.89 33.31 -17.66
C ALA A 201 36.33 33.43 -17.13
N LEU A 202 36.81 32.44 -16.35
CA LEU A 202 38.17 32.37 -15.84
C LEU A 202 38.96 31.26 -16.55
N GLY A 203 39.49 31.59 -17.72
CA GLY A 203 40.75 31.07 -18.28
C GLY A 203 41.08 29.59 -18.02
N GLY A 204 40.84 28.78 -19.04
CA GLY A 204 41.04 27.33 -19.01
C GLY A 204 42.29 26.82 -18.31
N LYS A 205 42.08 25.87 -17.40
CA LYS A 205 43.00 24.76 -17.16
C LYS A 205 42.20 23.47 -17.13
N GLU A 206 42.34 22.70 -18.21
CA GLU A 206 41.90 21.31 -18.30
C GLU A 206 42.42 20.50 -17.11
N VAL A 207 41.53 20.12 -16.19
CA VAL A 207 41.80 19.03 -15.24
C VAL A 207 41.05 17.81 -15.74
N LYS A 208 41.76 16.98 -16.51
CA LYS A 208 41.28 15.70 -17.02
C LYS A 208 41.22 14.68 -15.86
N PRO A 209 40.05 14.21 -15.41
CA PRO A 209 40.00 13.18 -14.38
C PRO A 209 40.44 11.85 -14.98
N LYS A 210 41.60 11.35 -14.55
CA LYS A 210 42.02 9.96 -14.80
C LYS A 210 41.03 9.02 -14.09
N ARG A 211 39.98 8.58 -14.78
CA ARG A 211 39.23 7.38 -14.40
C ARG A 211 40.12 6.17 -14.65
N GLY A 212 40.75 5.68 -13.58
CA GLY A 212 41.41 4.39 -13.57
C GLY A 212 40.37 3.29 -13.78
N TYR A 213 40.41 2.64 -14.94
CA TYR A 213 39.80 1.32 -15.10
C TYR A 213 40.65 0.32 -14.32
N ARG A 214 40.04 -0.33 -13.34
CA ARG A 214 40.63 -1.48 -12.65
C ARG A 214 40.37 -2.70 -13.54
N SER A 215 41.44 -3.21 -14.14
CA SER A 215 41.47 -4.52 -14.82
C SER A 215 41.26 -5.65 -13.82
#